data_AF-A0A935Z7S4-F1
#
_entry.id   AF-A0A935Z7S4-F1
#
_cell.length_a   1.000
_cell.length_b   1.000
_cell.length_c   1.000
_cell.angle_alpha   90.00
_cell.angle_beta   90.00
_cell.angle_gamma   90.00
#
_symmetry.space_group_name_H-M   'P 1'
#
loop_
_entity.id
_entity.type
_entity.pdbx_description
1 polymer ?
#
loop_
_entity_poly.entity_id
_entity_poly.type
_entity_poly.pdbx_seq_one_letter_code
_entity_poly.pdbx_strand_id
1 'polypeptide(L)'
;MKGARLVTVGLAAVVLLGAANACSTTGVAAPPEGDAATVDAPLPEPVDAAEAGSLCPGPTPASYPWKPPVAADPSACSEGDLAALAAAVAAKKGLTPADMASALGPTCAACAIGALDDPAWRAILPGHAGYVGNVGGCVVRLGANETCGRATDELSTCLIVGCAGCTTRKSQDVCADALTAVDGACAGYLKTMRASCPAALMSEAFTSTGTCQSFVATVRLFCGRPASDAGGD
;
A
#
# COMPACT_ATOMS: atom_id res chain seq x y z
N MET A 1 2.65 12.12 39.66
CA MET A 1 2.57 10.89 38.84
C MET A 1 1.47 11.11 37.81
N LYS A 2 1.83 11.48 36.58
CA LYS A 2 0.87 11.80 35.50
C LYS A 2 0.66 10.53 34.65
N GLY A 3 -0.58 10.06 34.58
CA GLY A 3 -0.98 8.87 33.83
C GLY A 3 -0.87 9.07 32.33
N ALA A 4 -0.23 8.12 31.65
CA ALA A 4 -0.22 8.02 30.20
C ALA A 4 -1.57 7.46 29.74
N ARG A 5 -2.34 8.26 28.99
CA ARG A 5 -3.49 7.76 28.23
C ARG A 5 -2.97 7.08 26.97
N LEU A 6 -3.09 5.76 26.93
CA LEU A 6 -2.87 4.95 25.75
C LEU A 6 -4.00 5.25 24.76
N VAL A 7 -3.71 5.98 23.68
CA VAL A 7 -4.67 6.21 22.59
C VAL A 7 -4.58 5.01 21.66
N THR A 8 -5.57 4.13 21.73
CA THR A 8 -5.75 3.02 20.80
C THR A 8 -6.16 3.59 19.43
N VAL A 9 -5.18 3.88 18.57
CA VAL A 9 -5.44 4.27 17.18
C VAL A 9 -5.80 3.00 16.41
N GLY A 10 -7.07 2.88 16.03
CA GLY A 10 -7.56 1.80 15.17
C GLY A 10 -6.85 1.87 13.82
N LEU A 11 -6.00 0.90 13.55
CA LEU A 11 -5.24 0.75 12.32
C LEU A 11 -6.22 0.49 11.15
N ALA A 12 -6.55 1.53 10.39
CA ALA A 12 -7.20 1.39 9.11
C ALA A 12 -6.12 0.93 8.11
N ALA A 13 -6.22 -0.32 7.65
CA ALA A 13 -5.44 -0.78 6.51
C ALA A 13 -5.79 0.08 5.30
N VAL A 14 -4.92 1.04 4.97
CA VAL A 14 -5.04 1.85 3.77
C VAL A 14 -4.69 0.97 2.59
N VAL A 15 -5.73 0.37 2.01
CA VAL A 15 -5.66 -0.25 0.69
C VAL A 15 -5.45 0.92 -0.28
N LEU A 16 -4.29 1.10 -0.89
CA LEU A 16 -4.20 2.04 -2.02
C LEU A 16 -5.04 1.42 -3.17
N LEU A 17 -6.08 2.09 -3.67
CA LEU A 17 -6.89 1.54 -4.76
C LEU A 17 -6.05 1.38 -6.03
N GLY A 18 -5.99 0.14 -6.53
CA GLY A 18 -6.22 -0.07 -7.95
C GLY A 18 -7.70 0.15 -8.25
N ALA A 19 -7.99 0.94 -9.29
CA ALA A 19 -9.34 1.08 -9.83
C ALA A 19 -9.88 -0.30 -10.22
N ALA A 20 -10.95 -0.75 -9.55
CA ALA A 20 -11.66 -1.97 -9.90
C ALA A 20 -12.78 -1.65 -10.91
N ASN A 21 -12.56 -1.90 -12.19
CA ASN A 21 -13.65 -2.22 -13.10
C ASN A 21 -14.00 -3.70 -12.90
N ALA A 22 -15.07 -3.96 -12.14
CA ALA A 22 -15.69 -5.27 -12.09
C ALA A 22 -16.55 -5.47 -13.35
N CYS A 23 -16.04 -6.20 -14.34
CA CYS A 23 -16.89 -6.77 -15.39
C CYS A 23 -17.45 -8.11 -14.90
N SER A 24 -18.73 -8.12 -14.50
CA SER A 24 -19.54 -9.34 -14.49
C SER A 24 -19.71 -9.82 -15.91
N THR A 25 -19.31 -11.07 -16.18
CA THR A 25 -19.60 -11.77 -17.43
C THR A 25 -21.08 -12.08 -17.51
N THR A 26 -21.81 -11.34 -18.34
CA THR A 26 -23.10 -11.78 -18.88
C THR A 26 -22.96 -11.76 -20.39
N GLY A 27 -23.03 -12.93 -21.02
CA GLY A 27 -22.89 -13.08 -22.46
C GLY A 27 -23.96 -12.29 -23.22
N VAL A 28 -23.53 -11.56 -24.25
CA VAL A 28 -24.40 -11.03 -25.29
C VAL A 28 -23.68 -11.24 -26.62
N ALA A 29 -24.44 -11.79 -27.57
CA ALA A 29 -24.01 -12.16 -28.91
C ALA A 29 -23.36 -10.98 -29.67
N ALA A 30 -22.47 -11.32 -30.61
CA ALA A 30 -21.83 -10.38 -31.51
C ALA A 30 -22.86 -9.60 -32.36
N PRO A 31 -22.76 -8.27 -32.47
CA PRO A 31 -23.53 -7.50 -33.44
C PRO A 31 -22.80 -7.43 -34.80
N PRO A 32 -23.55 -7.29 -35.92
CA PRO A 32 -22.96 -7.13 -37.25
C PRO A 32 -22.36 -5.73 -37.45
N GLU A 33 -21.44 -5.65 -38.40
CA GLU A 33 -20.77 -4.45 -38.89
C GLU A 33 -21.80 -3.38 -39.34
N GLY A 34 -21.65 -2.14 -38.87
CA GLY A 34 -22.50 -1.03 -39.28
C GLY A 34 -22.20 0.30 -38.57
N ASP A 35 -21.54 1.18 -39.33
CA ASP A 35 -21.52 2.65 -39.31
C ASP A 35 -21.20 3.49 -38.06
N ALA A 36 -20.37 4.49 -38.30
CA ALA A 36 -19.87 5.48 -37.36
C ALA A 36 -21.00 6.39 -36.82
N ALA A 37 -21.20 6.36 -35.50
CA ALA A 37 -21.91 7.39 -34.77
C ALA A 37 -20.98 7.98 -33.70
N THR A 38 -20.69 9.27 -33.79
CA THR A 38 -20.07 10.07 -32.74
C THR A 38 -20.96 10.02 -31.50
N VAL A 39 -20.55 9.25 -30.50
CA VAL A 39 -21.18 9.25 -29.16
C VAL A 39 -20.65 10.47 -28.42
N ASP A 40 -21.45 11.54 -28.44
CA ASP A 40 -21.34 12.64 -27.48
C ASP A 40 -21.77 12.06 -26.11
N ALA A 41 -20.81 11.46 -25.41
CA ALA A 41 -21.05 10.96 -24.06
C ALA A 41 -21.28 12.19 -23.16
N PRO A 42 -22.40 12.25 -22.41
CA PRO A 42 -22.62 13.35 -21.49
C PRO A 42 -21.44 13.44 -20.53
N LEU A 43 -20.85 14.63 -20.40
CA LEU A 43 -19.93 14.93 -19.32
C LEU A 43 -20.62 14.51 -18.00
N PRO A 44 -19.93 13.78 -17.11
CA PRO A 44 -20.52 13.38 -15.84
C PRO A 44 -21.02 14.62 -15.10
N GLU A 45 -22.27 14.56 -14.64
CA GLU A 45 -22.89 15.65 -13.90
C GLU A 45 -22.03 16.03 -12.69
N PRO A 46 -21.93 17.33 -12.36
CA PRO A 46 -21.19 17.76 -11.19
C PRO A 46 -21.81 17.12 -9.95
N VAL A 47 -21.02 16.33 -9.23
CA VAL A 47 -21.40 15.77 -7.94
C VAL A 47 -21.89 16.90 -7.03
N ASP A 48 -23.11 16.74 -6.49
CA ASP A 48 -23.69 17.69 -5.56
C ASP A 48 -22.70 17.97 -4.41
N ALA A 49 -22.35 19.25 -4.24
CA ALA A 49 -21.40 19.73 -3.24
C ALA A 49 -21.82 19.41 -1.78
N ALA A 50 -23.05 18.92 -1.57
CA ALA A 50 -23.53 18.47 -0.26
C ALA A 50 -22.98 17.09 0.15
N GLU A 51 -22.61 16.21 -0.78
CA GLU A 51 -21.91 14.93 -0.51
C GLU A 51 -20.37 15.09 -0.50
N ALA A 52 -19.86 16.27 -0.87
CA ALA A 52 -18.47 16.68 -0.64
C ALA A 52 -18.21 17.03 0.85
N GLY A 53 -19.24 16.93 1.69
CA GLY A 53 -19.25 17.29 3.10
C GLY A 53 -18.62 16.25 4.01
N SER A 54 -17.30 16.13 3.94
CA SER A 54 -16.37 16.02 5.07
C SER A 54 -15.09 15.40 4.54
N LEU A 55 -14.20 16.24 4.00
CA LEU A 55 -12.78 15.93 4.02
C LEU A 55 -12.48 15.55 5.46
N CYS A 56 -12.22 14.28 5.75
CA CYS A 56 -11.96 13.82 7.11
C CYS A 56 -10.49 14.16 7.38
N PRO A 57 -10.18 15.37 7.87
CA PRO A 57 -8.84 15.90 7.77
C PRO A 57 -8.00 15.19 8.82
N GLY A 58 -7.03 14.40 8.37
CA GLY A 58 -5.92 13.99 9.20
C GLY A 58 -4.97 15.17 9.44
N PRO A 59 -3.99 15.02 10.35
CA PRO A 59 -2.97 16.02 10.53
C PRO A 59 -2.14 16.18 9.24
N THR A 60 -1.50 17.34 9.08
CA THR A 60 -0.49 17.51 8.03
C THR A 60 0.58 16.44 8.20
N PRO A 61 0.90 15.66 7.15
CA PRO A 61 1.94 14.64 7.22
C PRO A 61 3.30 15.28 7.52
N ALA A 62 3.99 14.76 8.53
CA ALA A 62 5.36 15.16 8.79
C ALA A 62 6.28 14.65 7.68
N SER A 63 7.28 15.44 7.28
CA SER A 63 8.41 14.91 6.51
C SER A 63 9.22 13.98 7.40
N TYR A 64 9.55 12.79 6.92
CA TYR A 64 10.41 11.86 7.63
C TYR A 64 11.56 11.40 6.73
N PRO A 65 12.70 11.01 7.31
CA PRO A 65 13.86 10.59 6.54
C PRO A 65 13.65 9.17 6.01
N TRP A 66 13.15 9.06 4.79
CA TRP A 66 13.11 7.78 4.07
C TRP A 66 14.50 7.11 4.04
N LYS A 67 14.52 5.78 4.19
CA LYS A 67 15.71 4.93 4.09
C LYS A 67 15.57 3.88 2.99
N PRO A 68 16.67 3.52 2.31
CA PRO A 68 16.64 2.44 1.33
C PRO A 68 16.30 1.10 2.00
N PRO A 69 15.76 0.13 1.25
CA PRO A 69 15.54 -1.21 1.79
C PRO A 69 16.86 -1.89 2.12
N VAL A 70 16.85 -2.74 3.14
CA VAL A 70 17.95 -3.68 3.37
C VAL A 70 18.13 -4.59 2.16
N ALA A 71 19.35 -5.13 2.01
CA ALA A 71 19.57 -6.25 1.09
C ALA A 71 18.66 -7.42 1.49
N ALA A 72 18.11 -8.14 0.51
CA ALA A 72 17.31 -9.31 0.83
C ALA A 72 18.15 -10.45 1.36
N ASP A 73 17.54 -11.19 2.27
CA ASP A 73 17.98 -12.49 2.71
C ASP A 73 16.88 -13.50 2.39
N PRO A 74 16.83 -14.02 1.15
CA PRO A 74 15.74 -14.90 0.73
C PRO A 74 15.73 -16.24 1.49
N SER A 75 16.70 -16.50 2.38
CA SER A 75 16.76 -17.74 3.15
C SER A 75 16.20 -17.63 4.57
N ALA A 76 15.90 -16.42 5.03
CA ALA A 76 15.53 -16.17 6.43
C ALA A 76 14.12 -16.67 6.79
N CYS A 77 13.19 -16.65 5.84
CA CYS A 77 11.80 -17.06 6.01
C CYS A 77 11.49 -18.31 5.19
N SER A 78 10.97 -19.33 5.87
CA SER A 78 10.40 -20.51 5.24
C SER A 78 8.96 -20.26 4.76
N GLU A 79 8.45 -21.13 3.90
CA GLU A 79 7.03 -21.11 3.52
C GLU A 79 6.10 -21.35 4.73
N GLY A 80 6.56 -22.08 5.75
CA GLY A 80 5.83 -22.26 7.01
C GLY A 80 5.66 -20.95 7.77
N ASP A 81 6.70 -20.12 7.84
CA ASP A 81 6.66 -18.81 8.50
C ASP A 81 5.71 -17.86 7.77
N LEU A 82 5.77 -17.85 6.44
CA LEU A 82 4.89 -17.04 5.59
C LEU A 82 3.42 -17.46 5.70
N ALA A 83 3.15 -18.77 5.75
CA ALA A 83 1.81 -19.29 5.98
C ALA A 83 1.27 -18.94 7.38
N ALA A 84 2.13 -18.98 8.41
CA ALA A 84 1.76 -18.57 9.76
C ALA A 84 1.44 -17.07 9.84
N LEU A 85 2.22 -16.21 9.16
CA LEU A 85 1.91 -14.79 9.04
C LEU A 85 0.58 -14.57 8.30
N ALA A 86 0.34 -15.28 7.20
CA ALA A 86 -0.93 -15.19 6.46
C ALA A 86 -2.12 -15.55 7.35
N ALA A 87 -2.01 -16.62 8.13
CA ALA A 87 -3.04 -17.02 9.09
C ALA A 87 -3.26 -15.96 10.19
N ALA A 88 -2.19 -15.35 10.70
CA ALA A 88 -2.27 -14.29 11.70
C ALA A 88 -3.00 -13.04 11.14
N VAL A 89 -2.65 -12.61 9.92
CA VAL A 89 -3.32 -11.50 9.21
C VAL A 89 -4.81 -11.79 9.02
N ALA A 90 -5.17 -13.03 8.64
CA ALA A 90 -6.57 -13.41 8.45
C ALA A 90 -7.37 -13.48 9.76
N ALA A 91 -6.72 -13.86 10.87
CA ALA A 91 -7.38 -14.10 12.15
C ALA A 91 -7.66 -12.82 12.96
N LYS A 92 -6.88 -11.74 12.76
CA LYS A 92 -6.90 -10.58 13.66
C LYS A 92 -6.96 -9.26 12.90
N LYS A 93 -7.99 -8.45 13.22
CA LYS A 93 -8.02 -7.03 12.87
C LYS A 93 -7.06 -6.26 13.78
N GLY A 94 -6.17 -5.44 13.20
CA GLY A 94 -5.19 -4.67 13.95
C GLY A 94 -4.02 -5.51 14.46
N LEU A 95 -3.36 -6.25 13.55
CA LEU A 95 -2.17 -7.03 13.85
C LEU A 95 -1.05 -6.13 14.39
N THR A 96 -0.48 -6.48 15.55
CA THR A 96 0.64 -5.73 16.15
C THR A 96 1.99 -6.29 15.67
N PRO A 97 3.08 -5.51 15.78
CA PRO A 97 4.43 -6.02 15.53
C PRO A 97 4.78 -7.27 16.35
N ALA A 98 4.31 -7.36 17.59
CA ALA A 98 4.53 -8.52 18.44
C ALA A 98 3.76 -9.76 17.94
N ASP A 99 2.53 -9.58 17.43
CA ASP A 99 1.78 -10.68 16.82
C ASP A 99 2.50 -11.20 15.56
N MET A 100 3.00 -10.29 14.72
CA MET A 100 3.77 -10.64 13.52
C MET A 100 5.06 -11.37 13.87
N ALA A 101 5.83 -10.86 14.84
CA ALA A 101 7.06 -11.50 15.30
C ALA A 101 6.80 -12.92 15.85
N SER A 102 5.71 -13.09 16.61
CA SER A 102 5.29 -14.38 17.14
C SER A 102 4.93 -15.37 16.02
N ALA A 103 4.21 -14.91 14.99
CA ALA A 103 3.81 -15.75 13.87
C ALA A 103 5.00 -16.18 12.98
N LEU A 104 5.97 -15.29 12.77
CA LEU A 104 7.11 -15.53 11.87
C LEU A 104 8.22 -16.38 12.50
N GLY A 105 8.26 -16.51 13.83
CA GLY A 105 9.41 -17.10 14.52
C GLY A 105 10.66 -16.20 14.49
N PRO A 106 11.69 -16.53 15.28
CA PRO A 106 12.78 -15.59 15.58
C PRO A 106 13.63 -15.21 14.37
N THR A 107 13.99 -16.17 13.50
CA THR A 107 14.86 -15.91 12.34
C THR A 107 14.17 -15.05 11.30
N CYS A 108 12.96 -15.42 10.89
CA CYS A 108 12.22 -14.68 9.89
C CYS A 108 11.78 -13.30 10.43
N ALA A 109 11.37 -13.20 11.71
CA ALA A 109 11.06 -11.92 12.33
C ALA A 109 12.27 -10.97 12.34
N ALA A 110 13.47 -11.47 12.67
CA ALA A 110 14.69 -10.66 12.64
C ALA A 110 15.05 -10.16 11.23
N CYS A 111 14.70 -10.90 10.19
CA CYS A 111 14.84 -10.42 8.81
C CYS A 111 13.75 -9.40 8.43
N ALA A 112 12.50 -9.70 8.77
CA ALA A 112 11.33 -9.00 8.26
C ALA A 112 11.04 -7.69 8.97
N ILE A 113 11.32 -7.60 10.28
CA ILE A 113 10.92 -6.50 11.15
C ILE A 113 12.13 -5.65 11.52
N GLY A 114 12.08 -4.36 11.21
CA GLY A 114 13.14 -3.39 11.51
C GLY A 114 12.69 -2.25 12.39
N ALA A 115 13.55 -1.25 12.54
CA ALA A 115 13.29 -0.02 13.27
C ALA A 115 13.43 1.21 12.35
N LEU A 116 12.80 2.33 12.73
CA LEU A 116 12.82 3.55 11.93
C LEU A 116 14.19 4.23 11.91
N ASP A 117 14.99 4.03 12.96
CA ASP A 117 16.34 4.55 13.12
C ASP A 117 17.43 3.67 12.48
N ASP A 118 17.05 2.49 11.95
CA ASP A 118 17.96 1.66 11.17
C ASP A 118 18.47 2.43 9.93
N PRO A 119 19.73 2.20 9.51
CA PRO A 119 20.28 2.87 8.32
C PRO A 119 19.59 2.44 7.02
N ALA A 120 18.98 1.26 7.03
CA ALA A 120 18.19 0.70 5.93
C ALA A 120 16.99 -0.04 6.51
N TRP A 121 15.88 -0.02 5.79
CA TRP A 121 14.58 -0.47 6.29
C TRP A 121 14.23 -1.90 5.84
N ARG A 122 13.63 -2.67 6.74
CA ARG A 122 13.12 -4.02 6.47
C ARG A 122 11.70 -3.98 5.91
N ALA A 123 11.09 -5.14 5.65
CA ALA A 123 9.75 -5.23 5.09
C ALA A 123 8.68 -4.59 5.98
N ILE A 124 8.83 -4.76 7.29
CA ILE A 124 7.92 -4.31 8.34
C ILE A 124 8.65 -3.26 9.19
N LEU A 125 8.06 -2.08 9.30
CA LEU A 125 8.55 -0.93 10.06
C LEU A 125 7.49 -0.48 11.08
N PRO A 126 7.51 -1.05 12.30
CA PRO A 126 6.65 -0.59 13.38
C PRO A 126 6.79 0.91 13.65
N GLY A 127 5.66 1.58 13.89
CA GLY A 127 5.64 2.99 14.27
C GLY A 127 5.73 3.97 13.10
N HIS A 128 5.70 3.49 11.85
CA HIS A 128 5.72 4.35 10.67
C HIS A 128 4.38 5.04 10.41
N ALA A 129 4.11 6.14 11.14
CA ALA A 129 3.02 7.08 10.87
C ALA A 129 1.62 6.46 10.62
N GLY A 130 1.30 5.36 11.32
CA GLY A 130 0.01 4.65 11.20
C GLY A 130 0.00 3.49 10.21
N TYR A 131 1.11 3.26 9.50
CA TYR A 131 1.37 2.13 8.63
C TYR A 131 2.57 1.32 9.15
N VAL A 132 2.66 0.06 8.75
CA VAL A 132 3.66 -0.86 9.29
C VAL A 132 4.53 -1.49 8.18
N GLY A 133 4.28 -1.20 6.90
CA GLY A 133 5.08 -1.72 5.79
C GLY A 133 6.07 -0.71 5.21
N ASN A 134 7.14 -1.21 4.61
CA ASN A 134 8.10 -0.43 3.83
C ASN A 134 7.69 -0.40 2.35
N VAL A 135 6.70 0.44 2.01
CA VAL A 135 6.12 0.49 0.67
C VAL A 135 7.15 0.93 -0.37
N GLY A 136 7.93 1.97 -0.06
CA GLY A 136 8.99 2.44 -0.94
C GLY A 136 10.08 1.40 -1.16
N GLY A 137 10.47 0.69 -0.10
CA GLY A 137 11.42 -0.41 -0.21
C GLY A 137 10.87 -1.57 -1.06
N CYS A 138 9.58 -1.89 -0.95
CA CYS A 138 8.95 -2.93 -1.75
C CYS A 138 9.06 -2.65 -3.26
N VAL A 139 8.75 -1.44 -3.72
CA VAL A 139 8.87 -1.12 -5.16
C VAL A 139 10.31 -1.12 -5.64
N VAL A 140 11.28 -0.72 -4.80
CA VAL A 140 12.71 -0.84 -5.11
C VAL A 140 13.11 -2.31 -5.26
N ARG A 141 12.60 -3.19 -4.39
CA ARG A 141 12.84 -4.64 -4.48
C ARG A 141 12.18 -5.28 -5.71
N LEU A 142 11.16 -4.65 -6.29
CA LEU A 142 10.56 -5.02 -7.58
C LEU A 142 11.31 -4.45 -8.80
N GLY A 143 12.42 -3.73 -8.59
CA GLY A 143 13.28 -3.23 -9.67
C GLY A 143 13.15 -1.73 -9.96
N ALA A 144 12.41 -0.97 -9.15
CA ALA A 144 12.43 0.49 -9.24
C ALA A 144 13.73 1.09 -8.68
N ASN A 145 14.05 2.32 -9.08
CA ASN A 145 15.16 3.08 -8.49
C ASN A 145 14.77 3.68 -7.12
N GLU A 146 15.76 4.11 -6.33
CA GLU A 146 15.53 4.69 -5.00
C GLU A 146 14.71 5.99 -5.02
N THR A 147 14.78 6.78 -6.10
CA THR A 147 13.96 7.99 -6.25
C THR A 147 12.48 7.63 -6.31
N CYS A 148 12.12 6.59 -7.07
CA CYS A 148 10.78 6.03 -7.12
C CYS A 148 10.36 5.46 -5.77
N GLY A 149 11.23 4.68 -5.12
CA GLY A 149 10.99 4.13 -3.80
C GLY A 149 10.64 5.20 -2.77
N ARG A 150 11.49 6.22 -2.65
CA ARG A 150 11.28 7.37 -1.77
C ARG A 150 9.95 8.08 -2.06
N ALA A 151 9.70 8.45 -3.31
CA ALA A 151 8.50 9.20 -3.67
C ALA A 151 7.21 8.39 -3.42
N THR A 152 7.27 7.07 -3.62
CA THR A 152 6.16 6.16 -3.33
C THR A 152 5.88 6.09 -1.83
N ASP A 153 6.93 5.99 -1.01
CA ASP A 153 6.80 5.97 0.43
C ASP A 153 6.23 7.28 0.97
N GLU A 154 6.80 8.42 0.53
CA GLU A 154 6.36 9.76 0.92
C GLU A 154 4.91 10.02 0.53
N LEU A 155 4.50 9.62 -0.69
CA LEU A 155 3.11 9.70 -1.12
C LEU A 155 2.20 8.82 -0.26
N SER A 156 2.58 7.56 -0.04
CA SER A 156 1.77 6.61 0.74
C SER A 156 1.55 7.12 2.16
N THR A 157 2.60 7.60 2.82
CA THR A 157 2.49 8.18 4.16
C THR A 157 1.70 9.47 4.16
N CYS A 158 1.87 10.32 3.15
CA CYS A 158 1.08 11.55 3.02
C CYS A 158 -0.42 11.25 2.99
N LEU A 159 -0.82 10.24 2.22
CA LEU A 159 -2.21 9.77 2.13
C LEU A 159 -2.70 9.13 3.43
N ILE A 160 -1.90 8.26 4.05
CA ILE A 160 -2.28 7.56 5.28
C ILE A 160 -2.50 8.54 6.42
N VAL A 161 -1.58 9.48 6.61
CA VAL A 161 -1.67 10.47 7.67
C VAL A 161 -2.75 11.50 7.37
N GLY A 162 -2.78 12.00 6.13
CA GLY A 162 -3.75 13.02 5.71
C GLY A 162 -5.19 12.53 5.71
N CYS A 163 -5.42 11.22 5.53
CA CYS A 163 -6.76 10.60 5.56
C CYS A 163 -7.03 9.75 6.80
N ALA A 164 -6.22 9.87 7.85
CA ALA A 164 -6.37 9.06 9.07
C ALA A 164 -7.73 9.24 9.77
N GLY A 165 -8.44 10.36 9.52
CA GLY A 165 -9.79 10.61 10.04
C GLY A 165 -10.89 9.85 9.30
N CYS A 166 -10.60 9.24 8.15
CA CYS A 166 -11.60 8.54 7.33
C CYS A 166 -11.91 7.14 7.89
N THR A 167 -13.18 6.88 8.20
CA THR A 167 -13.63 5.58 8.73
C THR A 167 -14.22 4.65 7.68
N THR A 168 -14.44 5.12 6.45
CA THR A 168 -15.02 4.34 5.36
C THR A 168 -14.11 4.35 4.15
N ARG A 169 -14.23 3.33 3.29
CA ARG A 169 -13.51 3.27 2.03
C ARG A 169 -13.82 4.47 1.13
N LYS A 170 -15.11 4.74 0.90
CA LYS A 170 -15.57 5.86 0.09
C LYS A 170 -14.97 7.20 0.56
N SER A 171 -14.93 7.45 1.88
CA SER A 171 -14.36 8.70 2.40
C SER A 171 -12.83 8.76 2.33
N GLN A 172 -12.13 7.63 2.39
CA GLN A 172 -10.69 7.57 2.13
C GLN A 172 -10.36 7.93 0.68
N ASP A 173 -11.16 7.43 -0.27
CA ASP A 173 -10.93 7.64 -1.70
C ASP A 173 -11.09 9.12 -2.06
N VAL A 174 -12.20 9.72 -1.59
CA VAL A 174 -12.44 11.17 -1.75
C VAL A 174 -11.33 12.01 -1.10
N CYS A 175 -10.86 11.60 0.08
CA CYS A 175 -9.74 12.29 0.73
C CYS A 175 -8.44 12.16 -0.06
N ALA A 176 -8.11 10.97 -0.57
CA ALA A 176 -6.92 10.73 -1.37
C ALA A 176 -6.93 11.55 -2.66
N ASP A 177 -8.07 11.61 -3.34
CA ASP A 177 -8.27 12.44 -4.54
C ASP A 177 -8.05 13.93 -4.22
N ALA A 178 -8.63 14.43 -3.12
CA ALA A 178 -8.46 15.82 -2.70
C ALA A 178 -7.00 16.14 -2.33
N LEU A 179 -6.30 15.24 -1.65
CA LEU A 179 -4.90 15.43 -1.27
C LEU A 179 -3.95 15.35 -2.46
N THR A 180 -4.34 14.70 -3.56
CA THR A 180 -3.50 14.52 -4.75
C THR A 180 -3.92 15.37 -5.95
N ALA A 181 -4.98 16.17 -5.82
CA ALA A 181 -5.32 17.24 -6.75
C ALA A 181 -4.14 18.21 -6.95
N VAL A 182 -4.17 19.03 -8.00
CA VAL A 182 -3.04 19.89 -8.42
C VAL A 182 -2.42 20.71 -7.27
N ASP A 183 -3.26 21.25 -6.38
CA ASP A 183 -2.85 22.06 -5.23
C ASP A 183 -2.96 21.30 -3.88
N GLY A 184 -3.19 19.98 -3.94
CA GLY A 184 -3.32 19.12 -2.77
C GLY A 184 -1.98 18.91 -2.05
N ALA A 185 -2.04 18.62 -0.74
CA ALA A 185 -0.84 18.48 0.10
C ALA A 185 0.09 17.33 -0.33
N CYS A 186 -0.42 16.33 -1.05
CA CYS A 186 0.35 15.19 -1.56
C CYS A 186 0.67 15.29 -3.06
N ALA A 187 0.28 16.38 -3.74
CA ALA A 187 0.44 16.56 -5.18
C ALA A 187 1.89 16.47 -5.65
N GLY A 188 2.81 17.09 -4.88
CA GLY A 188 4.24 17.07 -5.16
C GLY A 188 4.83 15.65 -5.14
N TYR A 189 4.47 14.85 -4.15
CA TYR A 189 4.91 13.45 -4.06
C TYR A 189 4.33 12.61 -5.20
N LEU A 190 3.05 12.79 -5.53
CA LEU A 190 2.41 12.12 -6.67
C LEU A 190 3.13 12.44 -7.99
N LYS A 191 3.48 13.71 -8.22
CA LYS A 191 4.22 14.15 -9.40
C LYS A 191 5.60 13.50 -9.47
N THR A 192 6.36 13.50 -8.37
CA THR A 192 7.69 12.88 -8.32
C THR A 192 7.62 11.37 -8.53
N MET A 193 6.64 10.68 -7.93
CA MET A 193 6.43 9.26 -8.10
C MET A 193 6.11 8.93 -9.57
N ARG A 194 5.17 9.65 -10.20
CA ARG A 194 4.85 9.46 -11.64
C ARG A 194 6.03 9.72 -12.57
N ALA A 195 6.91 10.65 -12.23
CA ALA A 195 8.08 10.97 -13.04
C ALA A 195 9.22 9.94 -12.89
N SER A 196 9.30 9.26 -11.74
CA SER A 196 10.44 8.41 -11.37
C SER A 196 10.15 6.91 -11.45
N CYS A 197 8.87 6.53 -11.40
CA CYS A 197 8.42 5.15 -11.34
C CYS A 197 7.90 4.63 -12.70
N PRO A 198 8.30 3.42 -13.13
CA PRO A 198 7.68 2.75 -14.28
C PRO A 198 6.19 2.47 -14.01
N ALA A 199 5.30 2.93 -14.90
CA ALA A 199 3.86 2.78 -14.71
C ALA A 199 3.41 1.31 -14.57
N ALA A 200 3.98 0.40 -15.38
CA ALA A 200 3.69 -1.03 -15.30
C ALA A 200 4.03 -1.62 -13.93
N LEU A 201 5.19 -1.27 -13.37
CA LEU A 201 5.62 -1.71 -12.04
C LEU A 201 4.66 -1.20 -10.97
N MET A 202 4.27 0.08 -11.04
CA MET A 202 3.33 0.65 -10.06
C MET A 202 1.94 0.00 -10.14
N SER A 203 1.46 -0.29 -11.36
CA SER A 203 0.20 -1.02 -11.53
C SER A 203 0.27 -2.39 -10.88
N GLU A 204 1.32 -3.18 -11.15
CA GLU A 204 1.49 -4.52 -10.58
C GLU A 204 1.65 -4.50 -9.06
N ALA A 205 2.53 -3.63 -8.55
CA ALA A 205 2.87 -3.52 -7.14
C ALA A 205 1.65 -3.20 -6.25
N PHE A 206 0.69 -2.45 -6.78
CA PHE A 206 -0.43 -1.90 -6.01
C PHE A 206 -1.83 -2.38 -6.44
N THR A 207 -1.94 -3.38 -7.32
CA THR A 207 -3.22 -4.09 -7.53
C THR A 207 -3.76 -4.65 -6.20
N SER A 208 -5.04 -5.02 -6.14
CA SER A 208 -5.64 -5.63 -4.93
C SER A 208 -4.92 -6.90 -4.45
N THR A 209 -4.19 -7.56 -5.34
CA THR A 209 -3.32 -8.72 -5.06
C THR A 209 -1.83 -8.40 -5.23
N GLY A 210 -1.48 -7.12 -5.35
CA GLY A 210 -0.13 -6.65 -5.63
C GLY A 210 0.83 -6.90 -4.47
N THR A 211 2.10 -7.15 -4.80
CA THR A 211 3.13 -7.54 -3.81
C THR A 211 3.28 -6.51 -2.69
N CYS A 212 3.19 -5.21 -2.98
CA CYS A 212 3.40 -4.15 -2.01
C CYS A 212 2.16 -3.80 -1.18
N GLN A 213 1.02 -4.46 -1.44
CA GLN A 213 -0.22 -4.35 -0.66
C GLN A 213 -0.36 -5.48 0.37
N SER A 214 0.49 -6.51 0.30
CA SER A 214 0.43 -7.69 1.15
C SER A 214 1.67 -7.78 2.04
N PHE A 215 1.46 -7.84 3.36
CA PHE A 215 2.55 -8.11 4.30
C PHE A 215 3.26 -9.42 3.99
N VAL A 216 2.52 -10.47 3.66
CA VAL A 216 3.09 -11.78 3.35
C VAL A 216 3.95 -11.71 2.09
N ALA A 217 3.45 -11.07 1.03
CA ALA A 217 4.19 -10.96 -0.23
C ALA A 217 5.42 -10.04 -0.09
N THR A 218 5.31 -8.95 0.66
CA THR A 218 6.43 -8.05 0.95
C THR A 218 7.49 -8.76 1.80
N VAL A 219 7.09 -9.51 2.85
CA VAL A 219 8.04 -10.30 3.65
C VAL A 219 8.71 -11.38 2.80
N ARG A 220 7.96 -12.06 1.91
CA ARG A 220 8.57 -13.00 0.96
C ARG A 220 9.61 -12.31 0.06
N LEU A 221 9.31 -11.12 -0.45
CA LEU A 221 10.21 -10.37 -1.33
C LEU A 221 11.54 -9.94 -0.67
N PHE A 222 11.51 -9.68 0.65
CA PHE A 222 12.69 -9.27 1.43
C PHE A 222 13.44 -10.47 2.03
N CYS A 223 12.71 -11.48 2.49
CA CYS A 223 13.22 -12.46 3.43
C CYS A 223 12.90 -13.91 3.07
N GLY A 224 12.04 -14.15 2.08
CA GLY A 224 11.64 -15.48 1.64
C GLY A 224 12.26 -15.87 0.32
N ARG A 225 12.25 -17.17 0.04
CA ARG A 225 12.59 -17.65 -1.29
C ARG A 225 11.45 -17.31 -2.23
N PRO A 226 11.72 -17.04 -3.52
CA PRO A 226 10.70 -17.21 -4.53
C PRO A 226 10.11 -18.61 -4.37
N ALA A 227 8.80 -18.76 -4.55
CA ALA A 227 8.24 -20.10 -4.69
C ALA A 227 8.99 -20.72 -5.87
N SER A 228 9.89 -21.67 -5.61
CA SER A 228 10.56 -22.39 -6.67
C SER A 228 9.46 -23.04 -7.50
N ASP A 229 9.40 -22.71 -8.79
CA ASP A 229 8.54 -23.40 -9.73
C ASP A 229 8.80 -24.90 -9.56
N ALA A 230 7.83 -25.58 -8.97
CA ALA A 230 7.89 -27.01 -8.82
C ALA A 230 7.79 -27.61 -10.22
N GLY A 231 8.94 -28.03 -10.77
CA GLY A 231 9.07 -29.03 -11.82
C GLY A 231 8.27 -28.79 -13.10
N GLY A 232 8.94 -28.24 -14.12
CA GLY A 232 8.61 -28.55 -15.52
C GLY A 232 9.80 -29.30 -16.11
N ASP A 233 9.68 -30.63 -16.17
CA ASP A 233 10.51 -31.47 -17.04
C ASP A 233 10.36 -31.06 -18.52
#